data_AF-A0AA42DLH3-F1
#
_entry.id   AF-A0AA42DLH3-F1
#
_cell.length_a   1.000
_cell.length_b   1.000
_cell.length_c   1.000
_cell.angle_alpha   90.00
_cell.angle_beta   90.00
_cell.angle_gamma   90.00
#
_symmetry.space_group_name_H-M   'P 1'
#
loop_
_entity.id
_entity.type
_entity.pdbx_description
1 polymer ?
#
loop_
_entity_poly.entity_id
_entity_poly.type
_entity_poly.pdbx_seq_one_letter_code
_entity_poly.pdbx_strand_id
1 'polypeptide(L)'
;MVELRVFTPDKVIGGDTYEIAYAHSYPKQHWSKDSLYFADEEDGIGVLSPYFDDIFKVYAYYGDQKITLLEWQEIEKRCRADYEDNASVDKFFTTITEWIEKGNRGAEYFWILGI
;
A
#
# COMPACT_ATOMS: atom_id res chain seq x y z
N MET A 1 11.45 -14.20 8.46
CA MET A 1 11.11 -13.97 7.04
C MET A 1 9.73 -13.37 7.07
N VAL A 2 9.56 -12.15 6.57
CA VAL A 2 8.26 -11.46 6.61
C VAL A 2 7.36 -11.95 5.49
N GLU A 3 6.05 -11.84 5.68
CA GLU A 3 5.03 -12.31 4.73
C GLU A 3 4.12 -11.17 4.25
N LEU A 4 4.68 -10.27 3.45
CA LEU A 4 3.93 -9.10 2.96
C LEU A 4 2.97 -9.47 1.83
N ARG A 5 1.70 -9.07 1.96
CA ARG A 5 0.63 -9.47 1.03
C ARG A 5 -0.39 -8.37 0.82
N VAL A 6 -0.81 -8.22 -0.43
CA VAL A 6 -2.08 -7.56 -0.77
C VAL A 6 -3.17 -8.59 -1.03
N PHE A 7 -4.40 -8.20 -0.76
CA PHE A 7 -5.59 -8.98 -1.03
C PHE A 7 -6.75 -8.12 -1.52
N THR A 8 -7.77 -8.76 -2.08
CA THR A 8 -9.01 -8.16 -2.54
C THR A 8 -10.00 -8.00 -1.37
N PRO A 9 -11.01 -7.12 -1.48
CA PRO A 9 -11.88 -6.81 -0.34
C PRO A 9 -12.69 -8.00 0.17
N ASP A 10 -13.01 -8.99 -0.68
CA ASP A 10 -13.70 -10.23 -0.27
C ASP A 10 -12.88 -11.09 0.69
N LYS A 11 -11.57 -10.83 0.80
CA LYS A 11 -10.66 -11.51 1.71
C LYS A 11 -10.46 -10.75 3.02
N VAL A 12 -11.01 -9.56 3.15
CA VAL A 12 -11.02 -8.82 4.43
C VAL A 12 -12.11 -9.44 5.30
N ILE A 13 -11.70 -10.30 6.24
CA ILE A 13 -12.62 -11.04 7.12
C ILE A 13 -12.85 -10.36 8.49
N GLY A 14 -12.18 -9.23 8.74
CA GLY A 14 -12.23 -8.43 9.96
C GLY A 14 -10.85 -7.95 10.40
N GLY A 15 -10.79 -7.03 11.38
CA GLY A 15 -9.55 -6.42 11.87
C GLY A 15 -9.21 -5.10 11.16
N ASP A 16 -8.26 -4.36 11.74
CA ASP A 16 -7.73 -3.12 11.16
C ASP A 16 -6.92 -3.45 9.90
N THR A 17 -7.13 -2.68 8.84
CA THR A 17 -6.48 -2.92 7.54
C THR A 17 -6.16 -1.59 6.86
N TYR A 18 -5.28 -1.64 5.86
CA TYR A 18 -5.00 -0.51 5.00
C TYR A 18 -5.60 -0.74 3.62
N GLU A 19 -6.40 0.20 3.15
CA GLU A 19 -6.93 0.24 1.79
C GLU A 19 -6.01 1.06 0.88
N ILE A 20 -5.57 0.47 -0.23
CA ILE A 20 -4.89 1.14 -1.33
C ILE A 20 -5.94 1.49 -2.40
N ALA A 21 -6.26 2.77 -2.52
CA ALA A 21 -7.32 3.27 -3.39
C ALA A 21 -6.78 4.14 -4.54
N TYR A 22 -7.37 3.99 -5.73
CA TYR A 22 -6.99 4.81 -6.88
C TYR A 22 -7.27 6.29 -6.61
N ALA A 23 -6.46 7.17 -7.20
CA ALA A 23 -6.60 8.63 -7.08
C ALA A 23 -8.00 9.15 -7.41
N HIS A 24 -8.67 8.55 -8.41
CA HIS A 24 -9.98 9.00 -8.88
C HIS A 24 -11.17 8.42 -8.09
N SER A 25 -10.94 7.37 -7.28
CA SER A 25 -11.99 6.71 -6.50
C SER A 25 -12.20 7.40 -5.14
N TYR A 26 -11.12 7.79 -4.47
CA TYR A 26 -11.16 8.47 -3.18
C TYR A 26 -11.20 10.01 -3.36
N PRO A 27 -11.92 10.79 -2.52
CA PRO A 27 -12.62 10.42 -1.26
C PRO A 27 -14.08 9.96 -1.44
N LYS A 28 -14.54 9.76 -2.67
CA LYS A 28 -15.96 9.45 -2.92
C LYS A 28 -16.33 8.01 -2.57
N GLN A 29 -15.35 7.11 -2.55
CA GLN A 29 -15.54 5.69 -2.29
C GLN A 29 -14.46 5.16 -1.37
N HIS A 30 -14.91 4.44 -0.34
CA HIS A 30 -14.13 3.53 0.49
C HIS A 30 -14.60 2.11 0.23
N TRP A 31 -13.81 1.12 0.67
CA TRP A 31 -14.13 -0.29 0.53
C TRP A 31 -14.43 -0.67 -0.94
N SER A 32 -13.67 -0.09 -1.88
CA SER A 32 -13.92 -0.34 -3.30
C SER A 32 -13.51 -1.77 -3.66
N LYS A 33 -14.31 -2.42 -4.50
CA LYS A 33 -13.98 -3.70 -5.16
C LYS A 33 -12.70 -3.61 -6.01
N ASP A 34 -12.36 -2.39 -6.43
CA ASP A 34 -11.22 -2.12 -7.27
C ASP A 34 -9.98 -1.71 -6.44
N SER A 35 -10.08 -1.61 -5.11
CA SER A 35 -8.95 -1.34 -4.21
C SER A 35 -8.18 -2.61 -3.86
N LEU A 36 -6.94 -2.44 -3.42
CA LEU A 36 -6.16 -3.50 -2.74
C LEU A 36 -6.15 -3.24 -1.24
N TYR A 37 -5.90 -4.30 -0.46
CA TYR A 37 -5.87 -4.22 1.00
C TYR A 37 -4.66 -4.96 1.54
N PHE A 38 -4.11 -4.50 2.66
CA PHE A 38 -3.05 -5.19 3.39
C PHE A 38 -3.23 -5.04 4.90
N ALA A 39 -2.62 -5.93 5.69
CA ALA A 39 -2.88 -6.03 7.12
C ALA A 39 -2.24 -4.89 7.94
N ASP A 40 -2.91 -4.48 9.03
CA ASP A 40 -2.35 -3.63 10.09
C ASP A 40 -1.60 -4.50 11.13
N GLU A 41 -0.65 -5.31 10.66
CA GLU A 41 0.13 -6.26 11.49
C GLU A 41 1.63 -6.16 11.21
N GLU A 42 2.45 -6.92 11.97
CA GLU A 42 3.92 -6.95 11.82
C GLU A 42 4.37 -7.27 10.39
N ASP A 43 3.70 -8.21 9.72
CA ASP A 43 3.97 -8.61 8.34
C ASP A 43 3.24 -7.76 7.28
N GLY A 44 2.55 -6.69 7.71
CA GLY A 44 1.83 -5.74 6.88
C GLY A 44 2.41 -4.33 7.01
N ILE A 45 1.67 -3.41 7.63
CA ILE A 45 2.16 -2.05 7.91
C ILE A 45 3.45 -2.05 8.73
N GLY A 46 3.68 -3.05 9.59
CA GLY A 46 4.91 -3.15 10.39
C GLY A 46 6.17 -3.25 9.55
N VAL A 47 6.08 -3.85 8.36
CA VAL A 47 7.16 -3.86 7.37
C VAL A 47 7.32 -2.50 6.71
N LEU A 48 6.23 -1.79 6.42
CA LEU A 48 6.24 -0.56 5.62
C LEU A 48 6.50 0.72 6.44
N SER A 49 6.12 0.72 7.73
CA SER A 49 6.15 1.90 8.60
C SER A 49 7.52 2.57 8.70
N PRO A 50 8.68 1.86 8.78
CA PRO A 50 9.97 2.54 8.84
C PRO A 50 10.25 3.37 7.57
N TYR A 51 9.84 2.87 6.40
CA TYR A 51 10.02 3.58 5.14
C TYR A 51 9.04 4.74 4.97
N PHE A 52 7.83 4.60 5.52
CA PHE A 52 6.86 5.70 5.55
C PHE A 52 7.35 6.83 6.45
N ASP A 53 7.82 6.53 7.65
CA ASP A 53 8.32 7.53 8.61
C ASP A 53 9.56 8.28 8.10
N ASP A 54 10.37 7.63 7.26
CA ASP A 54 11.53 8.24 6.62
C ASP A 54 11.16 9.25 5.52
N ILE A 55 10.06 9.02 4.81
CA ILE A 55 9.64 9.84 3.67
C ILE A 55 8.68 10.94 4.10
N PHE A 56 7.75 10.60 5.00
CA PHE A 56 6.71 11.50 5.46
C PHE A 56 7.04 12.00 6.85
N LYS A 57 7.16 13.33 7.00
CA LYS A 57 7.40 13.98 8.31
C LYS A 57 6.36 13.57 9.36
N VAL A 58 5.11 13.36 8.93
CA VAL A 58 4.01 12.84 9.73
C VAL A 58 3.13 12.00 8.81
N TYR A 59 3.27 10.68 8.84
CA TYR A 59 2.40 9.76 8.12
C TYR A 59 1.05 9.61 8.83
N ALA A 60 -0.05 9.58 8.07
CA ALA A 60 -1.40 9.44 8.60
C ALA A 60 -1.81 7.96 8.80
N TYR A 61 -1.24 7.29 9.81
CA TYR A 61 -1.51 5.86 10.08
C TYR A 61 -3.00 5.52 10.28
N TYR A 62 -3.76 6.44 10.88
CA TYR A 62 -5.20 6.25 11.16
C TYR A 62 -6.07 7.17 10.30
N GLY A 63 -5.61 7.50 9.10
CA GLY A 63 -6.29 8.42 8.20
C GLY A 63 -5.93 8.18 6.73
N ASP A 64 -6.22 9.19 5.91
CA ASP A 64 -5.89 9.18 4.50
C ASP A 64 -4.49 9.74 4.23
N GLN A 65 -3.61 8.89 3.69
CA GLN A 65 -2.32 9.31 3.17
C GLN A 65 -2.36 9.35 1.65
N LYS A 66 -2.18 10.54 1.08
CA LYS A 66 -1.82 10.68 -0.33
C LYS A 66 -0.37 10.30 -0.52
N ILE A 67 -0.10 9.42 -1.48
CA ILE A 67 1.25 8.97 -1.83
C ILE A 67 1.46 9.19 -3.32
N THR A 68 2.47 10.00 -3.68
CA THR A 68 2.90 10.16 -5.07
C THR A 68 3.61 8.91 -5.56
N LEU A 69 3.61 8.68 -6.88
CA LEU A 69 4.33 7.52 -7.45
C LEU A 69 5.84 7.60 -7.18
N LEU A 70 6.41 8.80 -7.10
CA LEU A 70 7.83 8.97 -6.78
C LEU A 70 8.14 8.59 -5.32
N GLU A 71 7.31 9.01 -4.37
CA GLU A 71 7.43 8.60 -2.98
C GLU A 71 7.26 7.08 -2.85
N TRP A 72 6.27 6.50 -3.53
CA TRP A 72 6.07 5.05 -3.54
C TRP A 72 7.24 4.27 -4.12
N GLN A 73 7.84 4.74 -5.23
CA GLN A 73 9.02 4.12 -5.82
C GLN A 73 10.22 4.15 -4.88
N GLU A 74 10.39 5.22 -4.09
CA GLU A 74 11.46 5.29 -3.10
C GLU A 74 11.21 4.32 -1.93
N ILE A 75 9.96 4.14 -1.50
CA ILE A 75 9.57 3.13 -0.51
C ILE A 75 9.88 1.73 -1.03
N GLU A 76 9.40 1.42 -2.24
CA GLU A 76 9.61 0.13 -2.89
C GLU A 76 11.10 -0.19 -2.99
N LYS A 77 11.90 0.76 -3.48
CA LYS A 77 13.34 0.59 -3.64
C LYS A 77 14.03 0.27 -2.32
N ARG A 78 13.73 1.01 -1.24
CA ARG A 78 14.35 0.78 0.08
C ARG A 78 13.90 -0.54 0.69
N CYS A 79 12.60 -0.82 0.65
CA CYS A 79 12.04 -2.05 1.20
C CYS A 79 12.58 -3.30 0.47
N ARG A 80 12.65 -3.29 -0.86
CA ARG A 80 13.25 -4.40 -1.61
C ARG A 80 14.73 -4.59 -1.30
N ALA A 81 15.49 -3.51 -1.09
CA ALA A 81 16.91 -3.60 -0.74
C ALA A 81 17.14 -4.27 0.63
N ASP A 82 16.32 -3.94 1.63
CA ASP A 82 16.42 -4.54 2.97
C ASP A 82 15.92 -5.99 3.02
N TYR A 83 15.12 -6.41 2.03
CA TYR A 83 14.55 -7.74 1.91
C TYR A 83 14.90 -8.43 0.57
N GLU A 84 16.15 -8.30 0.10
CA GLU A 84 16.63 -8.65 -1.26
C GLU A 84 16.33 -10.09 -1.75
N ASP A 85 15.97 -11.03 -0.87
CA ASP A 85 15.60 -12.41 -1.22
C ASP A 85 14.17 -12.81 -0.80
N ASN A 86 13.35 -11.84 -0.39
CA ASN A 86 11.98 -12.12 0.07
C ASN A 86 10.96 -12.02 -1.07
N ALA A 87 10.58 -13.18 -1.61
CA ALA A 87 9.59 -13.29 -2.68
C ALA A 87 8.21 -12.67 -2.34
N SER A 88 7.83 -12.57 -1.06
CA SER A 88 6.57 -11.93 -0.67
C SER A 88 6.60 -10.41 -0.85
N VAL A 89 7.71 -9.78 -0.46
CA VAL A 89 7.96 -8.34 -0.66
C VAL A 89 7.97 -8.04 -2.15
N ASP A 90 8.66 -8.85 -2.93
CA ASP A 90 8.70 -8.66 -4.38
C ASP A 90 7.33 -8.76 -5.03
N LYS A 91 6.55 -9.77 -4.64
CA LYS A 91 5.20 -9.97 -5.16
C LYS A 91 4.26 -8.85 -4.74
N PHE A 92 4.38 -8.35 -3.51
CA PHE A 92 3.55 -7.26 -2.99
C PHE A 92 3.67 -6.01 -3.87
N PHE A 93 4.89 -5.51 -4.06
CA PHE A 93 5.12 -4.30 -4.84
C PHE A 93 4.78 -4.49 -6.32
N THR A 94 5.14 -5.63 -6.92
CA THR A 94 4.78 -5.93 -8.32
C THR A 94 3.25 -5.93 -8.51
N THR A 95 2.50 -6.51 -7.57
CA THR A 95 1.03 -6.54 -7.63
C THR A 95 0.44 -5.12 -7.58
N ILE A 96 0.99 -4.25 -6.73
CA ILE A 96 0.55 -2.85 -6.62
C ILE A 96 0.89 -2.08 -7.89
N THR A 97 2.07 -2.27 -8.46
CA THR A 97 2.48 -1.64 -9.72
C THR A 97 1.55 -2.03 -10.88
N GLU A 98 1.27 -3.32 -11.06
CA GLU A 98 0.33 -3.80 -12.08
C GLU A 98 -1.08 -3.22 -11.87
N TRP A 99 -1.51 -3.10 -10.61
CA TRP A 99 -2.78 -2.50 -10.25
C TRP A 99 -2.81 -0.99 -10.60
N ILE A 100 -1.77 -0.22 -10.25
CA ILE A 100 -1.64 1.20 -10.61
C ILE A 100 -1.73 1.39 -12.13
N GLU A 101 -0.96 0.62 -12.90
CA GLU A 101 -0.92 0.70 -14.37
C GLU A 101 -2.29 0.41 -15.00
N LYS A 102 -3.03 -0.54 -14.43
CA LYS A 102 -4.33 -0.95 -14.94
C LYS A 102 -5.43 0.08 -14.71
N GLY A 103 -5.43 0.77 -13.58
CA GLY A 103 -6.63 1.50 -13.13
C GLY A 103 -6.43 2.92 -12.60
N ASN A 104 -5.19 3.41 -12.44
CA ASN A 104 -4.96 4.73 -11.84
C ASN A 104 -5.18 5.90 -12.83
N ARG A 105 -5.50 5.59 -14.10
CA ARG A 105 -5.87 6.57 -15.16
C ARG A 105 -4.84 7.68 -15.39
N GLY A 106 -3.56 7.34 -15.26
CA GLY A 106 -2.46 8.30 -15.45
C GLY A 106 -2.29 9.30 -14.30
N ALA A 107 -2.96 9.10 -13.16
CA ALA A 107 -2.68 9.89 -11.97
C ALA A 107 -1.29 9.54 -11.40
N GLU A 108 -0.58 10.57 -10.95
CA GLU A 108 0.77 10.46 -10.37
C GLU A 108 0.77 10.21 -8.86
N TYR A 109 -0.36 9.76 -8.32
CA TYR A 109 -0.52 9.41 -6.90
C TYR A 109 -1.62 8.38 -6.72
N PHE A 110 -1.69 7.80 -5.54
CA PHE A 110 -2.82 7.02 -5.05
C PHE A 110 -2.99 7.30 -3.55
N TRP A 111 -3.94 6.63 -2.91
CA TRP A 111 -4.19 6.79 -1.48
C TRP A 111 -3.93 5.48 -0.74
N ILE A 112 -3.36 5.59 0.45
CA ILE A 112 -3.37 4.54 1.47
C ILE A 112 -4.21 5.04 2.64
N LEU A 113 -5.20 4.26 3.05
CA LEU A 113 -6.18 4.63 4.07
C LEU A 113 -6.11 3.62 5.21
N GLY A 114 -5.83 4.05 6.44
CA GLY A 114 -5.99 3.20 7.63
C GLY A 114 -7.48 3.13 8.02
N ILE A 115 -8.06 1.92 8.08
CA ILE A 115 -9.49 1.67 8.28
C ILE A 115 -9.81 0.53 9.25
#